data_AF-A0A1B6J1X8-F1
#
_entry.id   AF-A0A1B6J1X8-F1
#
_cell.length_a   1.000
_cell.length_b   1.000
_cell.length_c   1.000
_cell.angle_alpha   90.00
_cell.angle_beta   90.00
_cell.angle_gamma   90.00
#
_symmetry.space_group_name_H-M   'P 1'
#
loop_
_entity.id
_entity.type
_entity.pdbx_description
1 polymer ?
#
loop_
_entity_poly.entity_id
_entity_poly.type
_entity_poly.pdbx_seq_one_letter_code
_entity_poly.pdbx_strand_id
1 'polypeptide(L)'
;AQPAYLRIDSDDWTAEQYVQQYFDDDILKKIVEKSNQNYLLKTGKDLKLRLPELKIWLGINFVISALQVPLIRMCWEKKWRIPLVANNMARDRFFLIRNWIKLVFDNEITADERKADRLWKVRPLLDRIL
;
A
#
# COMPACT_ATOMS: atom_id res chain seq x y z
N ALA A 1 7.84 -2.45 -20.50
CA ALA A 1 8.95 -2.06 -19.60
C ALA A 1 9.71 -3.32 -19.22
N GLN A 2 11.00 -3.25 -18.92
CA GLN A 2 11.71 -4.40 -18.33
C GLN A 2 11.19 -4.69 -16.91
N PRO A 3 11.20 -5.95 -16.44
CA PRO A 3 10.78 -6.32 -15.10
C PRO A 3 11.55 -5.56 -14.02
N ALA A 4 10.86 -5.07 -12.98
CA ALA A 4 11.49 -4.32 -11.90
C ALA A 4 12.48 -5.15 -11.07
N TYR A 5 12.42 -6.49 -11.10
CA TYR A 5 13.37 -7.33 -10.36
C TYR A 5 14.76 -7.44 -11.02
N LEU A 6 14.92 -7.03 -12.28
CA LEU A 6 16.23 -7.05 -12.93
C LEU A 6 17.14 -5.98 -12.32
N ARG A 7 18.42 -6.32 -12.13
CA ARG A 7 19.40 -5.36 -11.60
C ARG A 7 19.56 -4.21 -12.59
N ILE A 8 19.17 -3.01 -12.16
CA ILE A 8 19.41 -1.75 -12.86
C ILE A 8 20.60 -1.08 -12.16
N ASP A 9 21.43 -0.39 -12.94
CA ASP A 9 22.44 0.51 -12.38
C ASP A 9 21.72 1.62 -11.59
N SER A 10 21.99 1.68 -10.29
CA SER A 10 21.28 2.52 -9.33
C SER A 10 22.23 3.15 -8.31
N ASP A 11 23.53 3.21 -8.62
CA ASP A 11 24.56 3.70 -7.70
C ASP A 11 24.34 5.18 -7.31
N ASP A 12 23.77 5.99 -8.21
CA ASP A 12 23.45 7.41 -7.99
C ASP A 12 22.01 7.66 -7.50
N TRP A 13 21.23 6.61 -7.23
CA TRP A 13 19.82 6.77 -6.88
C TRP A 13 19.63 7.07 -5.40
N THR A 14 18.67 7.94 -5.12
CA THR A 14 18.13 8.07 -3.77
C THR A 14 17.32 6.83 -3.40
N ALA A 15 17.17 6.58 -2.09
CA ALA A 15 16.31 5.50 -1.61
C ALA A 15 14.85 5.62 -2.11
N GLU A 16 14.36 6.85 -2.31
CA GLU A 16 13.03 7.09 -2.88
C GLU A 16 12.94 6.59 -4.33
N GLN A 17 13.92 6.94 -5.17
CA GLN A 17 13.95 6.51 -6.57
C GLN A 17 13.99 4.98 -6.69
N TYR A 18 14.77 4.33 -5.81
CA TYR A 18 14.79 2.87 -5.75
C TYR A 18 13.42 2.27 -5.41
N VAL A 19 12.70 2.84 -4.42
CA VAL A 19 11.35 2.38 -4.07
C VAL A 19 10.35 2.62 -5.22
N GLN A 20 10.45 3.76 -5.92
CA GLN A 20 9.58 4.11 -7.03
C GLN A 20 9.69 3.16 -8.24
N GLN A 21 10.80 2.40 -8.35
CA GLN A 21 10.92 1.32 -9.34
C GLN A 21 9.84 0.23 -9.18
N TYR A 22 9.43 -0.04 -7.93
CA TYR A 22 8.45 -1.06 -7.58
C TYR A 22 7.06 -0.47 -7.31
N PHE A 23 7.01 0.72 -6.72
CA PHE A 23 5.79 1.42 -6.31
C PHE A 23 5.70 2.82 -6.92
N ASP A 24 5.54 2.87 -8.24
CA ASP A 24 5.35 4.13 -8.96
C ASP A 24 3.98 4.78 -8.67
N ASP A 25 3.81 6.03 -9.10
CA ASP A 25 2.58 6.77 -8.88
C ASP A 25 1.36 6.10 -9.54
N ASP A 26 1.54 5.31 -10.60
CA ASP A 26 0.44 4.70 -11.32
C ASP A 26 -0.13 3.49 -10.55
N ILE A 27 0.72 2.60 -10.03
CA ILE A 27 0.26 1.51 -9.16
C ILE A 27 -0.33 2.08 -7.86
N LEU A 28 0.25 3.15 -7.31
CA LEU A 28 -0.27 3.79 -6.10
C LEU A 28 -1.63 4.46 -6.34
N LYS A 29 -1.83 5.16 -7.46
CA LYS A 29 -3.14 5.70 -7.85
C LYS A 29 -4.17 4.59 -7.99
N LYS A 30 -3.81 3.46 -8.61
CA LYS A 30 -4.68 2.30 -8.73
C LYS A 30 -5.09 1.74 -7.36
N ILE A 31 -4.15 1.65 -6.41
CA ILE A 31 -4.48 1.26 -5.03
C ILE A 31 -5.49 2.23 -4.41
N VAL A 32 -5.26 3.53 -4.54
CA VAL A 32 -6.19 4.55 -4.02
C VAL A 32 -7.59 4.38 -4.61
N GLU A 33 -7.70 4.25 -5.93
CA GLU A 33 -8.97 4.11 -6.64
C GLU A 33 -9.72 2.86 -6.18
N LYS A 34 -9.08 1.68 -6.26
CA LYS A 34 -9.73 0.40 -5.96
C LYS A 34 -10.07 0.25 -4.48
N SER A 35 -9.26 0.82 -3.58
CA SER A 35 -9.56 0.85 -2.14
C SER A 35 -10.79 1.71 -1.83
N ASN A 36 -10.88 2.91 -2.43
CA ASN A 36 -12.04 3.79 -2.27
C ASN A 36 -13.32 3.15 -2.84
N GLN A 37 -13.27 2.60 -4.06
CA GLN A 37 -14.40 1.91 -4.69
C GLN A 37 -14.92 0.75 -3.83
N ASN A 38 -14.02 -0.12 -3.37
CA ASN A 38 -14.39 -1.27 -2.54
C ASN A 38 -14.98 -0.85 -1.19
N TYR A 39 -14.43 0.18 -0.54
CA TYR A 39 -14.95 0.68 0.73
C TYR A 39 -16.35 1.28 0.57
N LEU A 40 -16.57 2.08 -0.48
CA LEU A 40 -17.87 2.66 -0.80
C LEU A 40 -18.92 1.56 -1.03
N LEU A 41 -18.60 0.57 -1.86
CA LEU A 41 -19.51 -0.54 -2.15
C LEU A 41 -19.90 -1.32 -0.89
N LYS A 42 -18.94 -1.61 0.00
CA LYS A 42 -19.16 -2.49 1.16
C LYS A 42 -19.78 -1.77 2.36
N THR A 43 -19.59 -0.46 2.50
CA THR A 43 -19.96 0.29 3.71
C THR A 43 -20.96 1.41 3.46
N GLY A 44 -21.14 1.82 2.20
CA GLY A 44 -21.93 3.01 1.84
C GLY A 44 -21.28 4.34 2.26
N LYS A 45 -20.01 4.34 2.69
CA LYS A 45 -19.27 5.51 3.15
C LYS A 45 -18.06 5.77 2.28
N ASP A 46 -17.56 7.00 2.28
CA ASP A 46 -16.30 7.33 1.59
C ASP A 46 -15.08 7.03 2.47
N LEU A 47 -14.13 6.27 1.92
CA LEU A 47 -12.82 6.07 2.58
C LEU A 47 -11.98 7.35 2.53
N LYS A 48 -12.16 8.17 1.49
CA LYS A 48 -11.42 9.42 1.24
C LYS A 48 -9.90 9.24 1.25
N LEU A 49 -9.42 8.06 0.87
CA LEU A 49 -7.99 7.82 0.73
C LEU A 49 -7.47 8.64 -0.45
N ARG A 50 -6.33 9.32 -0.28
CA ARG A 50 -5.66 10.12 -1.32
C ARG A 50 -4.24 9.61 -1.54
N LEU A 51 -3.67 9.87 -2.71
CA LEU A 51 -2.32 9.44 -3.06
C LEU A 51 -1.25 9.91 -2.04
N PRO A 52 -1.21 11.18 -1.59
CA PRO A 52 -0.23 11.60 -0.58
C PRO A 52 -0.40 10.87 0.76
N GLU A 53 -1.65 10.59 1.14
CA GLU A 53 -1.94 9.85 2.38
C GLU A 53 -1.49 8.38 2.28
N LEU A 54 -1.68 7.74 1.12
CA LEU A 54 -1.18 6.38 0.88
C LEU A 54 0.36 6.33 0.94
N LYS A 55 1.06 7.34 0.38
CA LYS A 55 2.53 7.44 0.47
C LYS A 55 3.00 7.55 1.93
N ILE A 56 2.33 8.37 2.75
CA ILE A 56 2.60 8.44 4.21
C ILE A 56 2.36 7.08 4.87
N TRP A 57 1.25 6.42 4.56
CA TRP A 57 0.94 5.09 5.11
C TRP A 57 2.02 4.05 4.76
N LEU A 58 2.52 4.05 3.52
CA LEU A 58 3.63 3.18 3.10
C LEU A 58 4.93 3.50 3.84
N GLY A 59 5.29 4.78 3.95
CA GLY A 59 6.45 5.22 4.71
C GLY A 59 6.39 4.78 6.18
N ILE A 60 5.20 4.87 6.81
CA ILE A 60 4.97 4.35 8.16
C ILE A 60 5.22 2.84 8.24
N ASN A 61 4.76 2.05 7.25
CA ASN A 61 5.02 0.61 7.24
C ASN A 61 6.52 0.31 7.13
N PHE A 62 7.28 1.06 6.32
CA PHE A 62 8.73 0.91 6.24
C PHE A 62 9.44 1.21 7.56
N VAL A 63 9.04 2.28 8.25
CA VAL A 63 9.58 2.62 9.58
C VAL A 63 9.27 1.52 10.60
N ILE A 64 8.03 1.04 10.64
CA ILE A 64 7.61 -0.03 11.55
C ILE A 64 8.39 -1.31 11.27
N SER A 65 8.60 -1.67 9.99
CA SER A 65 9.36 -2.87 9.63
C SER A 65 10.84 -2.75 9.99
N ALA A 66 11.43 -1.58 9.81
CA ALA A 66 12.83 -1.33 10.16
C ALA A 66 13.07 -1.39 11.67
N LEU A 67 12.12 -0.87 12.46
CA LEU A 67 12.20 -0.87 13.92
C LEU A 67 11.72 -2.18 14.57
N GLN A 68 11.16 -3.11 13.79
CA GLN A 68 10.70 -4.42 14.23
C GLN A 68 9.78 -4.36 15.46
N VAL A 69 8.85 -3.40 15.46
CA VAL A 69 7.96 -3.14 16.61
C VAL A 69 7.09 -4.38 16.88
N PRO A 70 7.08 -4.94 18.12
CA PRO A 70 6.37 -6.19 18.41
C PRO A 70 4.86 -6.12 18.13
N LEU A 71 4.25 -4.97 18.42
CA LEU A 71 2.84 -4.71 18.16
C LEU A 71 2.70 -3.32 17.55
N ILE A 72 2.16 -3.26 16.33
CA ILE A 72 2.02 -2.01 15.57
C ILE A 72 1.34 -0.89 16.38
N ARG A 73 0.33 -1.22 17.19
CA ARG A 73 -0.38 -0.26 18.06
C ARG A 73 0.53 0.50 19.03
N MET A 74 1.67 -0.09 19.44
CA MET A 74 2.63 0.53 20.35
C MET A 74 3.20 1.83 19.81
N CYS A 75 3.27 1.99 18.48
CA CYS A 75 3.77 3.23 17.87
C CYS A 75 2.97 4.48 18.29
N TRP A 76 1.72 4.30 18.75
CA TRP A 76 0.85 5.37 19.23
C TRP A 76 0.66 5.41 20.75
N GLU A 77 1.18 4.42 21.49
CA GLU A 77 1.05 4.35 22.94
C GLU A 77 2.06 5.27 23.63
N LYS A 78 1.68 5.94 24.72
CA LYS A 78 2.52 6.97 25.40
C LYS A 78 3.94 6.48 25.72
N LYS A 79 4.09 5.23 26.16
CA LYS A 79 5.38 4.66 26.59
C LYS A 79 6.33 4.34 25.43
N TRP A 80 5.78 3.91 24.30
CA TRP A 80 6.53 3.38 23.14
C TRP A 80 6.25 4.18 21.88
N ARG A 81 5.76 5.41 22.04
CA ARG A 81 5.34 6.28 20.95
C ARG A 81 6.51 6.50 20.02
N ILE A 82 6.28 6.27 18.73
CA ILE A 82 7.24 6.60 17.68
C ILE A 82 6.74 7.91 17.06
N PRO A 83 7.34 9.07 17.36
CA PRO A 83 6.82 10.36 16.90
C PRO A 83 6.69 10.44 15.38
N LEU A 84 7.64 9.85 14.65
CA LEU A 84 7.62 9.78 13.19
C LEU A 84 6.36 9.07 12.64
N VAL A 85 5.85 8.07 13.35
CA VAL A 85 4.61 7.37 12.97
C VAL A 85 3.40 8.15 13.47
N ALA A 86 3.36 8.42 14.77
CA ALA A 86 2.14 8.86 15.44
C ALA A 86 1.81 10.34 15.26
N ASN A 87 2.74 11.15 14.76
CA ASN A 87 2.47 12.54 14.37
C ASN A 87 2.00 12.65 12.92
N ASN A 88 2.32 11.68 12.06
CA ASN A 88 1.98 11.71 10.63
C ASN A 88 0.66 11.01 10.29
N MET A 89 0.19 10.08 11.12
CA MET A 89 -1.11 9.44 10.93
C MET A 89 -1.72 8.99 12.26
N ALA A 90 -3.02 9.19 12.43
CA ALA A 90 -3.75 8.66 13.57
C ALA A 90 -3.84 7.12 13.52
N ARG A 91 -3.76 6.46 14.68
CA ARG A 91 -3.81 4.99 14.81
C ARG A 91 -4.98 4.38 14.05
N ASP A 92 -6.18 4.88 14.31
CA ASP A 92 -7.41 4.31 13.76
C ASP A 92 -7.48 4.53 12.24
N ARG A 93 -6.93 5.64 11.74
CA ARG A 93 -6.80 5.88 10.29
C ARG A 93 -5.81 4.90 9.65
N PHE A 94 -4.68 4.62 10.29
CA PHE A 94 -3.70 3.64 9.81
C PHE A 94 -4.34 2.25 9.66
N PHE A 95 -5.07 1.78 10.69
CA PHE A 95 -5.74 0.47 10.65
C PHE A 95 -6.93 0.45 9.69
N LEU A 96 -7.66 1.56 9.56
CA LEU A 96 -8.71 1.68 8.55
C LEU A 96 -8.13 1.51 7.14
N ILE A 97 -7.05 2.22 6.80
CA ILE A 97 -6.40 2.06 5.49
C ILE A 97 -5.91 0.62 5.32
N ARG A 98 -5.21 0.06 6.32
CA ARG A 98 -4.69 -1.32 6.28
C ARG A 98 -5.75 -2.36 5.96
N ASN A 99 -6.94 -2.23 6.55
CA ASN A 99 -8.01 -3.21 6.38
C ASN A 99 -8.72 -3.10 5.02
N TRP A 100 -8.55 -1.99 4.30
CA TRP A 100 -9.31 -1.68 3.09
C TRP A 100 -8.45 -1.43 1.85
N ILE A 101 -7.12 -1.59 1.94
CA ILE A 101 -6.23 -1.56 0.78
C ILE A 101 -6.61 -2.65 -0.23
N LYS A 102 -6.75 -2.24 -1.50
CA LYS A 102 -7.07 -3.09 -2.65
C LYS A 102 -6.26 -2.65 -3.86
N LEU A 103 -5.73 -3.62 -4.61
CA LEU A 103 -5.09 -3.42 -5.92
C LEU A 103 -6.07 -3.67 -7.08
N VAL A 104 -7.13 -4.42 -6.82
CA VAL A 104 -8.17 -4.83 -7.77
C VAL A 104 -9.53 -4.66 -7.11
N PHE A 105 -10.52 -4.21 -7.88
CA PHE A 105 -11.91 -4.21 -7.43
C PHE A 105 -12.55 -5.55 -7.79
N ASP A 106 -12.89 -6.35 -6.78
CA ASP A 106 -13.32 -7.74 -6.95
C ASP A 106 -14.49 -7.87 -7.94
N ASN A 107 -15.39 -6.87 -8.02
CA ASN A 107 -16.54 -6.87 -8.91
C ASN A 107 -16.18 -6.68 -10.41
N GLU A 108 -14.95 -6.27 -10.73
CA GLU A 108 -14.44 -6.21 -12.10
C GLU A 108 -13.89 -7.55 -12.58
N ILE A 109 -13.76 -8.55 -11.71
CA ILE A 109 -13.14 -9.84 -12.02
C ILE A 109 -14.19 -10.95 -11.99
N THR A 110 -14.37 -11.61 -13.12
CA THR A 110 -15.29 -12.73 -13.34
C THR A 110 -14.86 -13.99 -12.57
N ALA A 111 -15.79 -14.93 -12.39
CA ALA A 111 -15.49 -16.20 -11.72
C ALA A 111 -14.42 -17.03 -12.47
N ASP A 112 -14.44 -16.99 -13.80
CA ASP A 112 -13.48 -17.72 -14.64
C ASP A 112 -12.08 -17.12 -14.54
N GLU A 113 -11.95 -15.78 -14.56
CA GLU A 113 -10.66 -15.10 -14.34
C GLU A 113 -10.08 -15.43 -12.95
N ARG A 114 -10.91 -15.45 -11.91
CA ARG A 114 -10.46 -15.83 -10.56
C ARG A 114 -9.99 -17.29 -10.48
N LYS A 115 -10.61 -18.18 -11.27
CA LYS A 115 -10.23 -19.59 -11.35
C LYS A 115 -8.93 -19.78 -12.15
N ALA A 116 -8.74 -18.98 -13.20
CA ALA A 116 -7.56 -19.01 -14.06
C ALA A 116 -6.31 -18.46 -13.35
N ASP A 117 -6.44 -17.38 -12.58
CA ASP A 117 -5.32 -16.75 -11.87
C ASP A 117 -5.55 -16.70 -10.36
N ARG A 118 -4.92 -17.61 -9.59
CA ARG A 118 -5.02 -17.62 -8.12
C ARG A 118 -4.48 -16.34 -7.47
N LEU A 119 -3.63 -15.57 -8.15
CA LEU A 119 -3.00 -14.34 -7.65
C LEU A 119 -3.70 -13.07 -8.15
N TRP A 120 -4.90 -13.17 -8.74
CA TRP A 120 -5.63 -12.05 -9.36
C TRP A 120 -5.70 -10.79 -8.48
N LYS A 121 -5.79 -10.94 -7.15
CA LYS A 121 -5.84 -9.81 -6.20
C LYS A 121 -4.58 -8.95 -6.16
N VAL A 122 -3.42 -9.56 -6.42
CA VAL A 122 -2.11 -8.90 -6.40
C VAL A 122 -1.46 -8.85 -7.79
N ARG A 123 -2.13 -9.42 -8.80
CA ARG A 123 -1.69 -9.46 -10.19
C ARG A 123 -1.18 -8.12 -10.71
N PRO A 124 -1.86 -6.97 -10.51
CA PRO A 124 -1.33 -5.68 -10.99
C PRO A 124 0.04 -5.30 -10.44
N LEU A 125 0.36 -5.73 -9.20
CA LEU A 125 1.67 -5.49 -8.62
C LEU A 125 2.69 -6.49 -9.17
N LEU A 126 2.29 -7.76 -9.34
CA LEU A 126 3.16 -8.77 -9.92
C LEU A 126 3.56 -8.45 -11.35
N ASP A 127 2.63 -8.00 -12.20
CA ASP A 127 2.93 -7.64 -13.60
C ASP A 127 3.83 -6.41 -13.72
N ARG A 128 3.97 -5.63 -12.64
CA ARG A 128 4.92 -4.51 -12.58
C ARG A 128 6.32 -4.97 -12.21
N ILE A 129 6.41 -5.99 -11.37
CA ILE A 129 7.66 -6.51 -10.83
C ILE A 129 8.26 -7.55 -11.76
N LEU A 130 7.44 -8.52 -12.17
CA LEU A 130 7.77 -9.70 -12.98
C LEU A 130 7.74 -9.40 -14.49
#